data_AF-A0AAQ4EJB6-F1
#
_entry.id   AF-A0AAQ4EJB6-F1
#
_cell.length_a   1.000
_cell.length_b   1.000
_cell.length_c   1.000
_cell.angle_alpha   90.00
_cell.angle_beta   90.00
_cell.angle_gamma   90.00
#
_symmetry.space_group_name_H-M   'P 1'
#
loop_
_entity.id
_entity.type
_entity.pdbx_description
1 polymer ?
#
loop_
_entity_poly.entity_id
_entity_poly.type
_entity_poly.pdbx_seq_one_letter_code
_entity_poly.pdbx_strand_id
1 'polypeptide(L)'
;MAAMMSDVLERLLAVEKRKTPTPVRFQLQNIVKLTGNISLVSWMAALNENVKSTPNFTDGEVVSVSDAALIQAVDALFGSYSRIELLQHIGWFFVLTLAPLGNISMLDEGLVQIARPVFCASEVEASYGELLASLYVRARFSKKERAEITLALVNITRTALDKISSVRWSNDVSKLTALKKLEQVKLVLWPSDDLLTFSTLNEMYAPFLSQADTFIAFWLDGHRRLRELTADHQYSLMLSLPSNSQLPLFDYDRLLDTVGVSVAALSAPVYYGRSTPVMLYSGLGFAFAQQLVKALDSVRLEVS
;
A
#
# COMPACT_ATOMS: atom_id res chain seq x y z
N MET A 1 -23.37 -21.72 -2.59
CA MET A 1 -22.58 -20.51 -2.92
C MET A 1 -22.64 -19.46 -1.81
N ALA A 2 -23.81 -18.90 -1.44
CA ALA A 2 -23.90 -17.88 -0.38
C ALA A 2 -23.34 -18.31 0.99
N ALA A 3 -23.64 -19.52 1.46
CA ALA A 3 -23.12 -20.03 2.73
C ALA A 3 -21.59 -20.18 2.74
N MET A 4 -21.02 -20.67 1.63
CA MET A 4 -19.58 -20.77 1.44
C MET A 4 -18.90 -19.40 1.38
N MET A 5 -19.52 -18.43 0.69
CA MET A 5 -19.02 -17.07 0.67
C MET A 5 -19.01 -16.43 2.05
N SER A 6 -20.07 -16.64 2.85
CA SER A 6 -20.15 -16.19 4.23
C SER A 6 -19.03 -16.81 5.06
N ASP A 7 -18.84 -18.13 4.99
CA ASP A 7 -17.80 -18.83 5.75
C ASP A 7 -16.38 -18.39 5.36
N VAL A 8 -16.09 -18.24 4.05
CA VAL A 8 -14.79 -17.72 3.59
C VAL A 8 -14.55 -16.32 4.15
N LEU A 9 -15.53 -15.41 4.02
CA LEU A 9 -15.41 -14.04 4.49
C LEU A 9 -15.26 -13.98 6.01
N GLU A 10 -16.07 -14.73 6.76
CA GLU A 10 -16.01 -14.79 8.22
C GLU A 10 -14.65 -15.29 8.72
N ARG A 11 -14.08 -16.32 8.09
CA ARG A 11 -12.76 -16.85 8.46
C ARG A 11 -11.65 -15.83 8.22
N LEU A 12 -11.68 -15.12 7.10
CA LEU A 12 -10.68 -14.10 6.78
C LEU A 12 -10.82 -12.86 7.68
N LEU A 13 -12.05 -12.37 7.90
CA LEU A 13 -12.31 -11.24 8.80
C LEU A 13 -11.98 -11.55 10.27
N ALA A 14 -12.11 -12.81 10.70
CA ALA A 14 -11.72 -13.23 12.04
C ALA A 14 -10.21 -13.13 12.28
N VAL A 15 -9.39 -13.19 11.22
CA VAL A 15 -7.95 -12.94 11.29
C VAL A 15 -7.68 -11.43 11.41
N GLU A 16 -8.36 -10.61 10.62
CA GLU A 16 -8.18 -9.15 10.59
C GLU A 16 -8.49 -8.47 11.94
N LYS A 17 -9.43 -9.02 12.71
CA LYS A 17 -9.77 -8.52 14.06
C LYS A 17 -8.68 -8.73 15.12
N ARG A 18 -7.58 -9.42 14.79
CA ARG A 18 -6.46 -9.66 15.72
C ARG A 18 -5.56 -8.43 15.83
N LYS A 19 -4.71 -8.39 16.87
CA LYS A 19 -3.65 -7.36 17.00
C LYS A 19 -2.83 -7.29 15.72
N THR A 20 -2.29 -6.11 15.41
CA THR A 20 -1.46 -5.86 14.22
C THR A 20 -0.40 -6.96 14.09
N PRO A 21 -0.43 -7.78 13.04
CA PRO A 21 0.44 -8.94 12.94
C PRO A 21 1.90 -8.50 12.85
N THR A 22 2.79 -9.28 13.47
CA THR A 22 4.23 -9.04 13.41
C THR A 22 4.79 -9.80 12.19
N PRO A 23 5.46 -9.12 11.25
CA PRO A 23 6.04 -9.79 10.10
C PRO A 23 7.05 -10.85 10.53
N VAL A 24 6.96 -12.05 9.95
CA VAL A 24 7.89 -13.16 10.22
C VAL A 24 8.76 -13.36 8.99
N ARG A 25 10.09 -13.41 9.19
CA ARG A 25 11.06 -13.68 8.14
C ARG A 25 11.61 -15.09 8.28
N PHE A 26 11.63 -15.85 7.19
CA PHE A 26 12.21 -17.18 7.15
C PHE A 26 12.65 -17.53 5.71
N GLN A 27 13.53 -18.53 5.58
CA GLN A 27 13.89 -19.07 4.27
C GLN A 27 12.68 -19.70 3.60
N LEU A 28 12.47 -19.49 2.30
CA LEU A 28 11.31 -19.88 1.52
C LEU A 28 10.99 -21.37 1.67
N GLN A 29 12.00 -22.24 1.76
CA GLN A 29 11.80 -23.67 2.07
C GLN A 29 11.00 -23.94 3.34
N ASN A 30 10.94 -23.01 4.30
CA ASN A 30 10.17 -23.12 5.52
C ASN A 30 8.73 -22.60 5.39
N ILE A 31 8.32 -22.02 4.26
CA ILE A 31 6.94 -21.52 4.06
C ILE A 31 5.91 -22.63 4.18
N VAL A 32 6.29 -23.85 3.80
CA VAL A 32 5.46 -25.06 3.94
C VAL A 32 5.15 -25.41 5.39
N LYS A 33 5.86 -24.84 6.37
CA LYS A 33 5.49 -24.96 7.79
C LYS A 33 4.26 -24.11 8.14
N LEU A 34 4.00 -23.07 7.35
CA LEU A 34 2.79 -22.24 7.46
C LEU A 34 1.65 -22.77 6.58
N THR A 35 1.97 -23.49 5.50
CA THR A 35 0.98 -24.00 4.54
C THR A 35 1.09 -25.51 4.39
N GLY A 36 0.11 -26.25 4.90
CA GLY A 36 0.06 -27.70 4.80
C GLY A 36 -0.46 -28.20 3.45
N ASN A 37 -1.26 -27.40 2.75
CA ASN A 37 -1.90 -27.77 1.48
C ASN A 37 -1.18 -27.21 0.24
N ILE A 38 -0.23 -26.28 0.42
CA ILE A 38 0.52 -25.64 -0.68
C ILE A 38 1.98 -26.09 -0.65
N SER A 39 2.41 -26.70 -1.76
CA SER A 39 3.80 -27.20 -1.90
C SER A 39 4.81 -26.06 -2.11
N LEU A 40 6.08 -26.31 -1.77
CA LEU A 40 7.18 -25.38 -2.06
C LEU A 40 7.30 -25.08 -3.55
N VAL A 41 7.10 -26.09 -4.41
CA VAL A 41 7.14 -25.92 -5.88
C VAL A 41 6.03 -24.98 -6.34
N SER A 42 4.83 -25.09 -5.77
CA SER A 42 3.70 -24.19 -6.07
C SER A 42 3.98 -22.76 -5.62
N TRP A 43 4.57 -22.57 -4.44
CA TRP A 43 5.00 -21.26 -3.96
C TRP A 43 6.06 -20.63 -4.86
N MET A 44 7.11 -21.37 -5.22
CA MET A 44 8.16 -20.88 -6.13
C MET A 44 7.60 -20.55 -7.51
N ALA A 45 6.70 -21.36 -8.05
CA ALA A 45 6.04 -21.09 -9.33
C ALA A 45 5.23 -19.79 -9.26
N ALA A 46 4.41 -19.62 -8.22
CA ALA A 46 3.62 -18.41 -8.03
C ALA A 46 4.47 -17.15 -7.84
N LEU A 47 5.56 -17.25 -7.06
CA LEU A 47 6.49 -16.13 -6.85
C LEU A 47 7.21 -15.75 -8.15
N ASN A 48 7.74 -16.71 -8.90
CA ASN A 48 8.44 -16.44 -10.16
C ASN A 48 7.49 -15.94 -11.27
N GLU A 49 6.21 -16.32 -11.23
CA GLU A 49 5.20 -15.83 -12.17
C GLU A 49 4.81 -14.37 -11.86
N ASN A 50 4.72 -14.01 -10.57
CA ASN A 50 4.16 -12.72 -10.16
C ASN A 50 5.22 -11.67 -9.76
N VAL A 51 6.46 -12.10 -9.48
CA VAL A 51 7.58 -11.23 -9.14
C VAL A 51 8.69 -11.52 -10.14
N LYS A 52 8.96 -10.55 -11.02
CA LYS A 52 10.05 -10.64 -12.00
C LYS A 52 11.39 -10.43 -11.29
N SER A 53 11.85 -11.42 -10.52
CA SER A 53 13.18 -11.40 -9.95
C SER A 53 14.19 -11.96 -10.96
N THR A 54 15.37 -11.34 -11.04
CA THR A 54 16.51 -11.90 -11.78
C THR A 54 17.72 -11.92 -10.82
N PRO A 55 18.21 -13.09 -10.38
CA PRO A 55 17.73 -14.45 -10.73
C PRO A 55 16.34 -14.79 -10.15
N ASN A 56 15.73 -15.85 -10.68
CA ASN A 56 14.47 -16.42 -10.18
C ASN A 56 14.60 -16.88 -8.72
N PHE A 57 13.47 -16.86 -8.00
CA PHE A 57 13.37 -17.33 -6.62
C PHE A 57 13.88 -18.76 -6.45
N THR A 58 14.81 -18.94 -5.51
CA THR A 58 15.31 -20.24 -5.06
C THR A 58 14.79 -20.60 -3.66
N ASP A 59 14.92 -21.86 -3.26
CA ASP A 59 14.43 -22.38 -1.96
C ASP A 59 15.13 -21.75 -0.73
N GLY A 60 16.36 -21.28 -0.92
CA GLY A 60 17.17 -20.61 0.10
C GLY A 60 16.83 -19.14 0.35
N GLU A 61 15.96 -18.53 -0.47
CA GLU A 61 15.67 -17.09 -0.36
C GLU A 61 14.87 -16.74 0.89
N VAL A 62 15.15 -15.57 1.47
CA VAL A 62 14.44 -15.10 2.65
C VAL A 62 13.17 -14.37 2.21
N VAL A 63 12.03 -14.86 2.67
CA VAL A 63 10.72 -14.21 2.48
C VAL A 63 10.23 -13.61 3.79
N SER A 64 9.51 -12.49 3.68
CA SER A 64 8.85 -11.83 4.80
C SER A 64 7.35 -12.00 4.67
N VAL A 65 6.71 -12.64 5.64
CA VAL A 65 5.26 -12.81 5.69
C VAL A 65 4.68 -11.81 6.67
N SER A 66 3.89 -10.86 6.17
CA SER A 66 3.29 -9.80 6.99
C SER A 66 2.26 -10.32 7.99
N ASP A 67 1.49 -11.36 7.61
CA ASP A 67 0.50 -12.00 8.48
C ASP A 67 0.49 -13.53 8.27
N ALA A 68 1.15 -14.26 9.17
CA ALA A 68 1.21 -15.71 9.12
C ALA A 68 -0.16 -16.37 9.38
N ALA A 69 -1.03 -15.73 10.19
CA ALA A 69 -2.34 -16.27 10.49
C ALA A 69 -3.27 -16.17 9.27
N LEU A 70 -3.14 -15.11 8.48
CA LEU A 70 -3.87 -14.97 7.22
C LEU A 70 -3.46 -16.05 6.22
N ILE A 71 -2.15 -16.30 6.06
CA ILE A 71 -1.62 -17.37 5.19
C ILE A 71 -2.15 -18.74 5.62
N GLN A 72 -2.15 -19.03 6.93
CA GLN A 72 -2.72 -20.27 7.47
C GLN A 72 -4.23 -20.39 7.23
N ALA A 73 -4.98 -19.30 7.36
CA ALA A 73 -6.41 -19.30 7.09
C ALA A 73 -6.70 -19.59 5.61
N VAL A 74 -5.93 -18.97 4.70
CA VAL A 74 -5.99 -19.24 3.26
C VAL A 74 -5.62 -20.69 2.94
N ASP A 75 -4.57 -21.24 3.56
CA ASP A 75 -4.20 -22.64 3.42
C ASP A 75 -5.31 -23.60 3.87
N ALA A 76 -5.98 -23.28 4.98
CA ALA A 76 -7.11 -24.05 5.48
C ALA A 76 -8.31 -24.04 4.50
N LEU A 77 -8.52 -22.95 3.74
CA LEU A 77 -9.53 -22.90 2.69
C LEU A 77 -9.22 -23.88 1.55
N PHE A 78 -7.95 -24.00 1.15
CA PHE A 78 -7.54 -24.99 0.14
C PHE A 78 -7.77 -26.44 0.57
N GLY A 79 -7.70 -26.73 1.88
CA GLY A 79 -8.03 -28.04 2.43
C GLY A 79 -9.53 -28.27 2.69
N SER A 80 -10.31 -27.19 2.87
CA SER A 80 -11.73 -27.26 3.23
C SER A 80 -12.67 -27.33 2.02
N TYR A 81 -12.22 -26.87 0.86
CA TYR A 81 -13.06 -26.70 -0.33
C TYR A 81 -12.45 -27.36 -1.56
N SER A 82 -13.31 -27.89 -2.43
CA SER A 82 -12.86 -28.42 -3.71
C SER A 82 -12.34 -27.30 -4.62
N ARG A 83 -11.49 -27.66 -5.58
CA ARG A 83 -10.99 -26.72 -6.59
C ARG A 83 -12.12 -26.00 -7.34
N ILE A 84 -13.21 -26.70 -7.64
CA ILE A 84 -14.36 -26.14 -8.36
C ILE A 84 -15.07 -25.09 -7.51
N GLU A 85 -15.28 -25.38 -6.22
CA GLU A 85 -15.89 -24.42 -5.28
C GLU A 85 -15.03 -23.17 -5.13
N LEU A 86 -13.72 -23.32 -4.97
CA LEU A 86 -12.80 -22.17 -4.90
C LEU A 86 -12.82 -21.35 -6.20
N LEU A 87 -12.84 -22.00 -7.37
CA LEU A 87 -12.96 -21.30 -8.66
C LEU A 87 -14.30 -20.58 -8.81
N GLN A 88 -15.40 -21.16 -8.32
CA GLN A 88 -16.70 -20.50 -8.30
C GLN A 88 -16.68 -19.27 -7.37
N HIS A 89 -16.00 -19.35 -6.23
CA HIS A 89 -15.81 -18.20 -5.33
C HIS A 89 -15.07 -17.06 -6.03
N ILE A 90 -13.92 -17.38 -6.64
CA ILE A 90 -13.07 -16.42 -7.36
C ILE A 90 -13.85 -15.81 -8.53
N GLY A 91 -14.57 -16.63 -9.29
CA GLY A 91 -15.41 -16.17 -10.39
C GLY A 91 -16.53 -15.24 -9.92
N TRP A 92 -17.17 -15.56 -8.80
CA TRP A 92 -18.21 -14.70 -8.24
C TRP A 92 -17.65 -13.39 -7.68
N PHE A 93 -16.50 -13.41 -7.02
CA PHE A 93 -15.79 -12.20 -6.62
C PHE A 93 -15.51 -11.30 -7.83
N PHE A 94 -15.01 -11.86 -8.93
CA PHE A 94 -14.78 -11.13 -10.17
C PHE A 94 -16.06 -10.51 -10.75
N VAL A 95 -17.17 -11.25 -10.75
CA VAL A 95 -18.48 -10.74 -11.19
C VAL A 95 -18.94 -9.57 -10.32
N LEU A 96 -18.82 -9.68 -9.00
CA LEU A 96 -19.20 -8.59 -8.08
C LEU A 96 -18.33 -7.35 -8.26
N THR A 97 -17.01 -7.53 -8.40
CA THR A 97 -16.08 -6.41 -8.60
C THR A 97 -16.40 -5.65 -9.89
N LEU A 98 -16.73 -6.35 -10.98
CA LEU A 98 -17.06 -5.69 -12.25
C LEU A 98 -18.54 -5.35 -12.42
N ALA A 99 -19.39 -5.69 -11.45
CA ALA A 99 -20.82 -5.48 -11.54
C ALA A 99 -21.22 -4.02 -11.83
N PRO A 100 -20.59 -2.98 -11.24
CA PRO A 100 -20.93 -1.58 -11.51
C PRO A 100 -20.67 -1.14 -12.97
N LEU A 101 -19.77 -1.84 -13.67
CA LEU A 101 -19.40 -1.58 -15.06
C LEU A 101 -20.33 -2.29 -16.05
N GLY A 102 -20.98 -3.35 -15.61
CA GLY A 102 -21.89 -4.14 -16.43
C GLY A 102 -23.30 -3.55 -16.48
N ASN A 103 -24.12 -4.14 -17.35
CA ASN A 103 -25.57 -3.99 -17.32
C ASN A 103 -26.14 -5.20 -16.58
N ILE A 104 -25.84 -5.31 -15.28
CA ILE A 104 -26.27 -6.45 -14.48
C ILE A 104 -27.70 -6.17 -14.00
N SER A 105 -28.66 -6.86 -14.61
CA SER A 105 -30.10 -6.80 -14.29
C SER A 105 -30.46 -7.22 -12.85
N MET A 106 -29.48 -7.64 -12.05
CA MET A 106 -29.63 -8.02 -10.65
C MET A 106 -29.34 -6.89 -9.66
N LEU A 107 -28.82 -5.75 -10.12
CA LEU A 107 -28.59 -4.57 -9.29
C LEU A 107 -29.63 -3.49 -9.59
N ASP A 108 -30.02 -2.75 -8.56
CA ASP A 108 -30.90 -1.58 -8.70
C ASP A 108 -30.25 -0.57 -9.65
N GLU A 109 -30.91 -0.30 -10.78
CA GLU A 109 -30.41 0.59 -11.83
C GLU A 109 -30.07 1.99 -11.30
N GLY A 110 -30.82 2.48 -10.30
CA GLY A 110 -30.57 3.78 -9.68
C GLY A 110 -29.26 3.81 -8.89
N LEU A 111 -28.99 2.75 -8.12
CA LEU A 111 -27.72 2.61 -7.39
C LEU A 111 -26.54 2.43 -8.33
N VAL A 112 -26.69 1.66 -9.41
CA VAL A 112 -25.63 1.47 -10.41
C VAL A 112 -25.29 2.79 -11.10
N GLN A 113 -26.28 3.60 -11.47
CA GLN A 113 -26.02 4.90 -12.11
C GLN A 113 -25.26 5.88 -11.22
N ILE A 114 -25.56 5.90 -9.91
CA ILE A 114 -24.86 6.76 -8.95
C ILE A 114 -23.45 6.23 -8.66
N ALA A 115 -23.29 4.91 -8.54
CA ALA A 115 -22.01 4.30 -8.21
C ALA A 115 -21.03 4.29 -9.39
N ARG A 116 -21.51 4.19 -10.63
CA ARG A 116 -20.66 3.99 -11.82
C ARG A 116 -19.61 5.08 -12.02
N PRO A 117 -19.87 6.40 -11.92
CA PRO A 117 -18.83 7.42 -12.05
C PRO A 117 -17.74 7.30 -10.99
N VAL A 118 -18.13 7.03 -9.74
CA VAL A 118 -17.19 6.84 -8.61
C VAL A 118 -16.33 5.61 -8.84
N PHE A 119 -16.95 4.51 -9.28
CA PHE A 119 -16.26 3.27 -9.59
C PHE A 119 -15.27 3.45 -10.76
N CYS A 120 -15.71 4.09 -11.86
CA CYS A 120 -14.82 4.39 -12.99
C CYS A 120 -13.64 5.27 -12.56
N ALA A 121 -13.87 6.30 -11.73
CA ALA A 121 -12.80 7.14 -11.21
C ALA A 121 -11.82 6.33 -10.34
N SER A 122 -12.33 5.50 -9.44
CA SER A 122 -11.55 4.58 -8.61
C SER A 122 -10.68 3.64 -9.44
N GLU A 123 -11.23 3.02 -10.48
CA GLU A 123 -10.49 2.07 -11.32
C GLU A 123 -9.43 2.75 -12.19
N VAL A 124 -9.71 3.97 -12.68
CA VAL A 124 -8.70 4.77 -13.37
C VAL A 124 -7.59 5.16 -12.39
N GLU A 125 -7.92 5.59 -11.17
CA GLU A 125 -6.92 5.87 -10.12
C GLU A 125 -6.13 4.62 -9.72
N ALA A 126 -6.73 3.43 -9.76
CA ALA A 126 -6.03 2.19 -9.44
C ALA A 126 -4.92 1.86 -10.46
N SER A 127 -5.13 2.18 -11.74
CA SER A 127 -4.16 1.88 -12.82
C SER A 127 -3.25 3.06 -13.20
N TYR A 128 -3.73 4.29 -13.04
CA TYR A 128 -3.08 5.53 -13.47
C TYR A 128 -2.89 6.53 -12.32
N GLY A 129 -3.07 6.11 -11.08
CA GLY A 129 -3.02 6.97 -9.89
C GLY A 129 -1.73 7.77 -9.80
N GLU A 130 -0.60 7.17 -10.16
CA GLU A 130 0.71 7.82 -10.09
C GLU A 130 0.88 8.88 -11.17
N LEU A 131 0.40 8.61 -12.38
CA LEU A 131 0.32 9.61 -13.45
C LEU A 131 -0.56 10.79 -13.02
N LEU A 132 -1.76 10.51 -12.52
CA LEU A 132 -2.72 11.53 -12.09
C LEU A 132 -2.17 12.37 -10.94
N ALA A 133 -1.62 11.74 -9.91
CA ALA A 133 -0.99 12.38 -8.76
C ALA A 133 0.20 13.25 -9.19
N SER A 134 1.03 12.76 -10.10
CA SER A 134 2.17 13.52 -10.62
C SER A 134 1.72 14.73 -11.43
N LEU A 135 0.75 14.58 -12.32
CA LEU A 135 0.18 15.70 -13.07
C LEU A 135 -0.47 16.73 -12.15
N TYR A 136 -1.22 16.28 -11.15
CA TYR A 136 -1.83 17.15 -10.14
C TYR A 136 -0.78 17.95 -9.38
N VAL A 137 0.26 17.28 -8.84
CA VAL A 137 1.28 17.96 -8.05
C VAL A 137 2.04 18.98 -8.88
N ARG A 138 2.39 18.64 -10.13
CA ARG A 138 3.06 19.56 -11.05
C ARG A 138 2.23 20.78 -11.39
N ALA A 139 0.91 20.62 -11.50
CA ALA A 139 0.01 21.71 -11.82
C ALA A 139 -0.28 22.62 -10.62
N ARG A 140 -0.20 22.10 -9.39
CA ARG A 140 -0.67 22.78 -8.18
C ARG A 140 0.40 23.21 -7.20
N PHE A 141 1.57 22.56 -7.18
CA PHE A 141 2.64 22.83 -6.23
C PHE A 141 3.93 23.16 -6.95
N SER A 142 4.51 24.31 -6.61
CA SER A 142 5.85 24.67 -7.03
C SER A 142 6.90 23.82 -6.30
N LYS A 143 8.08 23.67 -6.91
CA LYS A 143 9.25 23.05 -6.25
C LYS A 143 9.59 23.72 -4.90
N LYS A 144 9.38 25.04 -4.82
CA LYS A 144 9.60 25.82 -3.60
C LYS A 144 8.63 25.41 -2.49
N GLU A 145 7.33 25.37 -2.77
CA GLU A 145 6.32 24.96 -1.77
C GLU A 145 6.59 23.53 -1.27
N ARG A 146 6.94 22.60 -2.15
CA ARG A 146 7.33 21.25 -1.74
C ARG A 146 8.53 21.25 -0.80
N ALA A 147 9.57 22.02 -1.11
CA ALA A 147 10.75 22.12 -0.27
C ALA A 147 10.45 22.74 1.11
N GLU A 148 9.57 23.75 1.16
CA GLU A 148 9.11 24.37 2.42
C GLU A 148 8.33 23.37 3.29
N ILE A 149 7.43 22.58 2.69
CA ILE A 149 6.71 21.50 3.37
C ILE A 149 7.68 20.47 3.93
N THR A 150 8.60 19.96 3.10
CA THR A 150 9.61 18.98 3.52
C THR A 150 10.45 19.52 4.67
N LEU A 151 10.87 20.78 4.62
CA LEU A 151 11.64 21.42 5.69
C LEU A 151 10.83 21.49 7.00
N ALA A 152 9.54 21.83 6.93
CA ALA A 152 8.67 21.86 8.10
C ALA A 152 8.56 20.47 8.75
N LEU A 153 8.37 19.42 7.95
CA LEU A 153 8.29 18.04 8.44
C LEU A 153 9.62 17.57 9.06
N VAL A 154 10.75 17.89 8.43
CA VAL A 154 12.10 17.62 8.99
C VAL A 154 12.31 18.34 10.32
N ASN A 155 11.85 19.59 10.45
CA ASN A 155 11.93 20.33 11.70
C ASN A 155 11.09 19.69 12.82
N ILE A 156 9.95 19.07 12.47
CA ILE A 156 9.13 18.31 13.44
C ILE A 156 9.89 17.07 13.92
N THR A 157 10.52 16.31 13.01
CA THR A 157 11.36 15.17 13.39
C THR A 157 12.49 15.59 14.32
N ARG A 158 13.19 16.69 14.00
CA ARG A 158 14.25 17.24 14.87
C ARG A 158 13.70 17.62 16.24
N THR A 159 12.56 18.30 16.29
CA THR A 159 11.91 18.68 17.55
C THR A 159 11.54 17.45 18.38
N ALA A 160 11.09 16.36 17.74
CA ALA A 160 10.81 15.11 18.42
C ALA A 160 12.08 14.48 19.01
N LEU A 161 13.18 14.44 18.25
CA LEU A 161 14.49 13.97 18.72
C LEU A 161 15.00 14.79 19.92
N ASP A 162 14.94 16.12 19.84
CA ASP A 162 15.34 17.02 20.92
C ASP A 162 14.47 16.81 22.17
N LYS A 163 13.17 16.57 21.98
CA LYS A 163 12.25 16.31 23.08
C LYS A 163 12.53 14.98 23.76
N ILE A 164 12.77 13.91 23.00
CA ILE A 164 13.14 12.61 23.55
C ILE A 164 14.47 12.70 24.29
N SER A 165 15.44 13.43 23.74
CA SER A 165 16.76 13.64 24.34
C SER A 165 16.70 14.42 25.66
N SER A 166 15.79 15.38 25.79
CA SER A 166 15.67 16.22 26.99
C SER A 166 14.79 15.64 28.09
N VAL A 167 13.83 14.77 27.75
CA VAL A 167 12.95 14.15 28.76
C VAL A 167 13.71 13.11 29.58
N ARG A 168 13.34 12.96 30.86
CA ARG A 168 13.84 11.91 31.73
C ARG A 168 13.16 10.59 31.40
N TRP A 169 13.96 9.57 31.07
CA TRP A 169 13.49 8.21 30.81
C TRP A 169 13.76 7.32 32.02
N SER A 170 12.97 6.26 32.18
CA SER A 170 13.23 5.22 33.18
C SER A 170 14.36 4.27 32.76
N ASN A 171 14.61 4.15 31.44
CA ASN A 171 15.61 3.27 30.86
C ASN A 171 16.37 4.00 29.73
N ASP A 172 17.67 4.21 29.91
CA ASP A 172 18.53 4.86 28.93
C ASP A 172 18.71 4.03 27.65
N VAL A 173 18.64 2.69 27.74
CA VAL A 173 18.68 1.81 26.56
C VAL A 173 17.46 2.06 25.68
N SER A 174 16.25 2.09 26.26
CA SER A 174 15.02 2.40 25.52
C SER A 174 15.05 3.79 24.89
N LYS A 175 15.66 4.76 25.57
CA LYS A 175 15.86 6.11 25.05
C LYS A 175 16.77 6.12 23.83
N LEU A 176 17.92 5.46 23.91
CA LEU A 176 18.86 5.35 22.78
C LEU A 176 18.23 4.61 21.58
N THR A 177 17.46 3.55 21.83
CA THR A 177 16.75 2.84 20.75
C THR A 177 15.70 3.73 20.09
N ALA A 178 14.91 4.49 20.86
CA ALA A 178 13.92 5.41 20.31
C ALA A 178 14.56 6.54 19.48
N LEU A 179 15.67 7.11 19.95
CA LEU A 179 16.42 8.13 19.21
C LEU A 179 16.94 7.57 17.89
N LYS A 180 17.65 6.43 17.94
CA LYS A 180 18.19 5.77 16.74
C LYS A 180 17.07 5.42 15.75
N LYS A 181 15.91 4.97 16.24
CA LYS A 181 14.77 4.65 15.39
C LYS A 181 14.28 5.89 14.64
N LEU A 182 14.00 6.99 15.33
CA LEU A 182 13.53 8.21 14.69
C LEU A 182 14.55 8.87 13.76
N GLU A 183 15.85 8.74 14.04
CA GLU A 183 16.91 9.20 13.13
C GLU A 183 16.91 8.45 11.79
N GLN A 184 16.41 7.21 11.77
CA GLN A 184 16.36 6.35 10.59
C GLN A 184 15.06 6.46 9.80
N VAL A 185 13.99 7.02 10.39
CA VAL A 185 12.72 7.21 9.72
C VAL A 185 12.89 8.13 8.51
N LYS A 186 12.60 7.61 7.33
CA LYS A 186 12.62 8.37 6.08
C LYS A 186 11.30 9.09 5.89
N LEU A 187 11.35 10.31 5.36
CA LEU A 187 10.18 11.05 4.92
C LEU A 187 10.11 10.97 3.39
N VAL A 188 8.95 10.61 2.86
CA VAL A 188 8.69 10.71 1.43
C VAL A 188 7.40 11.49 1.19
N LEU A 189 7.53 12.61 0.48
CA LEU A 189 6.40 13.35 -0.06
C LEU A 189 6.07 12.78 -1.43
N TRP A 190 4.94 12.10 -1.58
CA TRP A 190 4.50 11.56 -2.86
C TRP A 190 4.02 12.72 -3.75
N PRO A 191 4.38 12.80 -5.05
CA PRO A 191 5.31 11.96 -5.83
C PRO A 191 6.76 12.18 -5.45
N SER A 192 7.58 11.13 -5.53
CA SER A 192 9.03 11.35 -5.60
C SER A 192 9.35 12.30 -6.76
N ASP A 193 10.46 13.04 -6.66
CA ASP A 193 10.84 13.98 -7.72
C ASP A 193 11.07 13.30 -9.07
N ASP A 194 11.44 12.02 -9.07
CA ASP A 194 11.58 11.20 -10.28
C ASP A 194 10.24 11.05 -11.03
N LEU A 195 9.14 10.84 -10.30
CA LEU A 195 7.79 10.74 -10.86
C LEU A 195 7.22 12.09 -11.31
N LEU A 196 7.85 13.21 -10.95
CA LEU A 196 7.52 14.52 -11.52
C LEU A 196 8.11 14.73 -12.93
N THR A 197 9.01 13.86 -13.38
CA THR A 197 9.70 14.01 -14.66
C THR A 197 8.91 13.38 -15.81
N PHE A 198 8.69 14.12 -16.90
CA PHE A 198 7.94 13.60 -18.06
C PHE A 198 8.59 12.39 -18.70
N SER A 199 9.93 12.30 -18.75
CA SER A 199 10.62 11.14 -19.33
C SER A 199 10.27 9.86 -18.57
N THR A 200 10.33 9.89 -17.25
CA THR A 200 10.03 8.75 -16.37
C THR A 200 8.56 8.32 -16.52
N LEU A 201 7.62 9.27 -16.44
CA LEU A 201 6.20 8.95 -16.63
C LEU A 201 5.89 8.41 -18.02
N ASN A 202 6.50 8.99 -19.07
CA ASN A 202 6.30 8.51 -20.43
C ASN A 202 6.86 7.10 -20.61
N GLU A 203 8.02 6.80 -20.04
CA GLU A 203 8.61 5.46 -20.07
C GLU A 203 7.71 4.45 -19.35
N MET A 204 7.24 4.77 -18.13
CA MET A 204 6.39 3.90 -17.33
C MET A 204 5.05 3.62 -18.01
N TYR A 205 4.41 4.65 -18.59
CA TYR A 205 3.07 4.53 -19.17
C TYR A 205 3.05 4.31 -20.68
N ALA A 206 4.21 4.30 -21.37
CA ALA A 206 4.32 3.95 -22.79
C ALA A 206 3.65 2.61 -23.18
N PRO A 207 3.72 1.52 -22.37
CA PRO A 207 3.10 0.25 -22.74
C PRO A 207 1.60 0.18 -22.44
N PHE A 208 1.03 1.18 -21.77
CA PHE A 208 -0.40 1.23 -21.46
C PHE A 208 -1.20 1.58 -22.70
N LEU A 209 -2.36 0.95 -22.87
CA LEU A 209 -3.28 1.34 -23.92
C LEU A 209 -3.73 2.79 -23.74
N SER A 210 -3.71 3.54 -24.83
CA SER A 210 -4.34 4.86 -24.91
C SER A 210 -5.83 4.77 -25.24
N GLN A 211 -6.25 3.66 -25.89
CA GLN A 211 -7.62 3.36 -26.27
C GLN A 211 -7.84 1.85 -26.28
N ALA A 212 -9.08 1.42 -26.03
CA ALA A 212 -9.50 0.02 -26.16
C ALA A 212 -10.97 -0.05 -26.60
N ASP A 213 -11.35 -1.17 -27.22
CA ASP A 213 -12.71 -1.38 -27.74
C ASP A 213 -13.78 -1.44 -26.63
N THR A 214 -13.39 -1.81 -25.42
CA THR A 214 -14.27 -1.85 -24.25
C THR A 214 -13.56 -1.36 -23.01
N PHE A 215 -14.33 -0.85 -22.03
CA PHE A 215 -13.79 -0.49 -20.72
C PHE A 215 -13.15 -1.69 -20.01
N ILE A 216 -13.75 -2.89 -20.11
CA ILE A 216 -13.19 -4.10 -19.48
C ILE A 216 -11.82 -4.45 -20.09
N ALA A 217 -11.66 -4.32 -21.40
CA ALA A 217 -10.36 -4.54 -22.05
C ALA A 217 -9.32 -3.51 -21.58
N PHE A 218 -9.72 -2.24 -21.47
CA PHE A 218 -8.88 -1.17 -20.93
C PHE A 218 -8.45 -1.45 -19.48
N TRP A 219 -9.41 -1.86 -18.65
CA TRP A 219 -9.21 -2.22 -17.24
C TRP A 219 -8.26 -3.41 -17.07
N LEU A 220 -8.48 -4.49 -17.81
CA LEU A 220 -7.62 -5.68 -17.78
C LEU A 220 -6.20 -5.38 -18.26
N ASP A 221 -6.05 -4.51 -19.27
CA ASP A 221 -4.73 -4.08 -19.72
C ASP A 221 -4.04 -3.21 -18.66
N GLY A 222 -4.71 -2.19 -18.13
CA GLY A 222 -4.17 -1.32 -17.08
C GLY A 222 -3.66 -2.10 -15.87
N HIS A 223 -4.47 -3.01 -15.32
CA HIS A 223 -4.07 -3.85 -14.18
C HIS A 223 -2.92 -4.79 -14.51
N ARG A 224 -2.87 -5.35 -15.72
CA ARG A 224 -1.75 -6.20 -16.18
C ARG A 224 -0.46 -5.39 -16.32
N ARG A 225 -0.52 -4.20 -16.92
CA ARG A 225 0.64 -3.32 -17.11
C ARG A 225 1.15 -2.79 -15.78
N LEU A 226 0.25 -2.39 -14.88
CA LEU A 226 0.64 -1.99 -13.53
C LEU A 226 1.33 -3.13 -12.78
N ARG A 227 0.81 -4.36 -12.87
CA ARG A 227 1.48 -5.54 -12.31
C ARG A 227 2.88 -5.72 -12.89
N GLU A 228 3.02 -5.63 -14.22
CA GLU A 228 4.33 -5.73 -14.88
C GLU A 228 5.31 -4.64 -14.42
N LEU A 229 4.84 -3.40 -14.21
CA LEU A 229 5.65 -2.31 -13.67
C LEU A 229 6.05 -2.56 -12.22
N THR A 230 5.11 -2.92 -11.34
CA THR A 230 5.40 -3.18 -9.91
C THR A 230 6.29 -4.40 -9.69
N ALA A 231 6.34 -5.32 -10.66
CA ALA A 231 7.26 -6.46 -10.65
C ALA A 231 8.71 -6.04 -11.01
N ASP A 232 8.91 -4.90 -11.66
CA ASP A 232 10.23 -4.33 -11.90
C ASP A 232 10.74 -3.66 -10.61
N HIS A 233 11.91 -4.08 -10.13
CA HIS A 233 12.47 -3.56 -8.88
C HIS A 233 12.63 -2.03 -8.90
N GLN A 234 13.02 -1.44 -10.04
CA GLN A 234 13.21 0.00 -10.18
C GLN A 234 11.92 0.76 -9.85
N TYR A 235 10.80 0.30 -10.41
CA TYR A 235 9.50 0.96 -10.22
C TYR A 235 8.80 0.51 -8.93
N SER A 236 9.03 -0.73 -8.47
CA SER A 236 8.40 -1.26 -7.25
C SER A 236 8.57 -0.35 -6.04
N LEU A 237 9.76 0.20 -5.82
CA LEU A 237 10.05 1.10 -4.70
C LEU A 237 9.40 2.47 -4.91
N MET A 238 9.37 2.98 -6.14
CA MET A 238 8.72 4.25 -6.48
C MET A 238 7.21 4.19 -6.32
N LEU A 239 6.62 3.02 -6.59
CA LEU A 239 5.19 2.74 -6.54
C LEU A 239 4.74 2.18 -5.17
N SER A 240 5.67 1.86 -4.27
CA SER A 240 5.36 1.27 -2.95
C SER A 240 4.66 2.21 -1.98
N LEU A 241 4.59 3.51 -2.30
CA LEU A 241 4.07 4.55 -1.43
C LEU A 241 2.71 5.06 -1.90
N PRO A 242 1.87 5.58 -0.99
CA PRO A 242 0.46 5.85 -1.27
C PRO A 242 0.25 6.97 -2.29
N SER A 243 -0.24 6.61 -3.48
CA SER A 243 -0.49 7.50 -4.62
C SER A 243 -1.97 7.85 -4.83
N ASN A 244 -2.90 6.99 -4.40
CA ASN A 244 -4.32 7.11 -4.72
C ASN A 244 -5.15 7.75 -3.59
N SER A 245 -6.37 8.19 -3.94
CA SER A 245 -7.29 8.84 -2.98
C SER A 245 -7.85 7.90 -1.90
N GLN A 246 -7.70 6.59 -2.08
CA GLN A 246 -8.21 5.56 -1.18
C GLN A 246 -7.24 5.21 -0.05
N LEU A 247 -5.98 5.62 -0.18
CA LEU A 247 -4.96 5.41 0.83
C LEU A 247 -4.97 6.54 1.88
N PRO A 248 -4.54 6.24 3.11
CA PRO A 248 -4.53 7.24 4.18
C PRO A 248 -3.65 8.44 3.79
N LEU A 249 -4.03 9.62 4.28
CA LEU A 249 -3.30 10.88 4.03
C LEU A 249 -1.82 10.77 4.44
N PHE A 250 -1.57 10.01 5.50
CA PHE A 250 -0.24 9.69 6.00
C PHE A 250 -0.18 8.23 6.38
N ASP A 251 0.89 7.56 5.99
CA ASP A 251 1.14 6.19 6.38
C ASP A 251 2.58 5.99 6.85
N TYR A 252 2.77 5.11 7.82
CA TYR A 252 4.08 4.69 8.27
C TYR A 252 4.30 3.24 7.87
N ASP A 253 5.17 3.04 6.88
CA ASP A 253 5.63 1.73 6.47
C ASP A 253 6.72 1.25 7.44
N ARG A 254 6.40 0.21 8.21
CA ARG A 254 7.29 -0.42 9.19
C ARG A 254 8.47 -1.15 8.54
N LEU A 255 8.28 -1.71 7.35
CA LEU A 255 9.30 -2.50 6.66
C LEU A 255 10.35 -1.59 6.02
N LEU A 256 9.91 -0.47 5.45
CA LEU A 256 10.79 0.53 4.82
C LEU A 256 11.26 1.63 5.78
N ASP A 257 10.73 1.64 6.99
CA ASP A 257 10.91 2.70 7.98
C ASP A 257 10.65 4.10 7.40
N THR A 258 9.54 4.22 6.68
CA THR A 258 9.22 5.39 5.86
C THR A 258 7.86 5.94 6.23
N VAL A 259 7.78 7.25 6.46
CA VAL A 259 6.52 7.98 6.53
C VAL A 259 6.20 8.56 5.16
N GLY A 260 5.19 8.00 4.52
CA GLY A 260 4.62 8.50 3.28
C GLY A 260 3.60 9.60 3.54
N VAL A 261 3.73 10.72 2.82
CA VAL A 261 2.75 11.82 2.79
C VAL A 261 2.10 11.80 1.41
N SER A 262 0.81 11.47 1.35
CA SER A 262 0.09 11.39 0.08
C SER A 262 -0.23 12.77 -0.49
N VAL A 263 -0.52 12.83 -1.79
CA VAL A 263 -0.94 14.09 -2.44
C VAL A 263 -2.21 14.65 -1.81
N ALA A 264 -3.12 13.79 -1.36
CA ALA A 264 -4.35 14.22 -0.69
C ALA A 264 -4.08 14.95 0.64
N ALA A 265 -2.98 14.64 1.34
CA ALA A 265 -2.57 15.37 2.55
C ALA A 265 -2.18 16.83 2.27
N LEU A 266 -1.89 17.16 1.01
CA LEU A 266 -1.58 18.52 0.56
C LEU A 266 -2.84 19.31 0.21
N SER A 267 -4.00 18.87 0.67
CA SER A 267 -5.27 19.55 0.49
C SER A 267 -5.89 19.94 1.84
N ALA A 268 -6.86 20.85 1.79
CA ALA A 268 -7.63 21.22 2.97
C ALA A 268 -8.40 19.99 3.51
N PRO A 269 -8.57 19.86 4.85
CA PRO A 269 -8.16 20.83 5.88
C PRO A 269 -6.72 20.62 6.40
N VAL A 270 -5.98 19.64 5.89
CA VAL A 270 -4.65 19.28 6.40
C VAL A 270 -3.60 20.31 6.01
N TYR A 271 -3.67 20.80 4.77
CA TYR A 271 -2.75 21.80 4.24
C TYR A 271 -3.49 22.87 3.43
N TYR A 272 -2.99 24.11 3.52
CA TYR A 272 -3.41 25.23 2.69
C TYR A 272 -2.17 25.85 2.07
N GLY A 273 -2.16 26.08 0.74
CA GLY A 273 -1.00 26.64 0.03
C GLY A 273 -0.55 28.02 0.51
N ARG A 274 -1.44 28.79 1.14
CA ARG A 274 -1.14 30.07 1.80
C ARG A 274 -1.39 30.00 3.30
N SER A 275 -0.98 28.90 3.93
CA SER A 275 -1.14 28.68 5.37
C SER A 275 -0.22 29.59 6.18
N THR A 276 -0.68 29.99 7.36
CA THR A 276 0.24 30.49 8.40
C THR A 276 1.02 29.30 8.97
N PRO A 277 2.20 29.53 9.58
CA PRO A 277 2.93 28.45 10.25
C PRO A 277 2.05 27.67 11.23
N VAL A 278 1.19 28.35 12.00
CA VAL A 278 0.27 27.70 12.95
C VAL A 278 -0.62 26.67 12.25
N MET A 279 -1.24 27.05 11.13
CA MET A 279 -2.11 26.13 10.36
C MET A 279 -1.33 24.93 9.79
N LEU A 280 -0.12 25.18 9.29
CA LEU A 280 0.75 24.12 8.78
C LEU A 280 1.11 23.11 9.87
N TYR A 281 1.56 23.59 11.04
CA TYR A 281 1.95 22.73 12.16
C TYR A 281 0.74 22.05 12.81
N SER A 282 -0.43 22.69 12.87
CA SER A 282 -1.64 22.10 13.46
C SER A 282 -2.30 21.04 12.57
N GLY A 283 -2.21 21.18 11.25
CA GLY A 283 -2.75 20.23 10.29
C GLY A 283 -1.71 19.18 9.92
N LEU A 284 -0.95 19.46 8.86
CA LEU A 284 0.09 18.59 8.33
C LEU A 284 1.09 18.16 9.41
N GLY A 285 1.56 19.09 10.25
CA GLY A 285 2.57 18.79 11.26
C GLY A 285 2.09 17.85 12.36
N PHE A 286 0.87 18.04 12.84
CA PHE A 286 0.26 17.15 13.84
C PHE A 286 0.05 15.74 13.27
N ALA A 287 -0.51 15.63 12.06
CA ALA A 287 -0.73 14.35 11.41
C ALA A 287 0.58 13.59 11.13
N PHE A 288 1.64 14.31 10.74
CA PHE A 288 2.98 13.73 10.59
C PHE A 288 3.57 13.26 11.92
N ALA A 289 3.44 14.06 13.00
CA ALA A 289 3.92 13.68 14.31
C ALA A 289 3.26 12.39 14.84
N GLN A 290 1.98 12.16 14.53
CA GLN A 290 1.31 10.89 14.85
C GLN A 290 1.98 9.68 14.18
N GLN A 291 2.52 9.82 12.97
CA GLN A 291 3.24 8.74 12.30
C GLN A 291 4.61 8.49 12.94
N LEU A 292 5.30 9.54 13.39
CA LEU A 292 6.53 9.38 14.17
C LEU A 292 6.29 8.62 15.48
N VAL A 293 5.14 8.84 16.14
CA VAL A 293 4.74 8.06 17.32
C VAL A 293 4.51 6.60 16.96
N LYS A 294 3.83 6.30 15.84
CA LYS A 294 3.68 4.91 15.36
C LYS A 294 5.02 4.25 15.04
N ALA A 295 6.00 5.01 14.56
CA ALA A 295 7.35 4.53 14.33
C ALA A 295 8.09 4.16 15.63
N LEU A 296 7.73 4.78 16.75
CA LEU A 296 8.24 4.39 18.07
C LEU A 296 7.49 3.19 18.66
N ASP A 297 6.21 3.02 18.35
CA ASP A 297 5.44 1.84 18.79
C ASP A 297 6.00 0.53 18.19
N SER A 298 6.59 0.58 16.99
CA SER A 298 7.25 -0.59 16.38
C SER A 298 8.50 -1.03 17.14
N VAL A 299 9.16 -0.14 17.88
CA VAL A 299 10.32 -0.47 18.73
C VAL A 299 9.97 -1.46 19.84
N ARG A 300 8.71 -1.46 20.32
CA ARG A 300 8.26 -2.44 21.32
C ARG A 300 8.31 -3.88 20.80
N LEU A 301 8.33 -4.09 19.50
CA LEU A 301 8.36 -5.40 18.84
C LEU A 301 9.78 -5.93 18.59
N GLU A 302 10.80 -5.06 18.58
CA GLU A 302 12.20 -5.46 18.35
C GLU A 302 12.94 -5.85 19.64
N VAL A 303 12.37 -5.52 20.80
CA VAL A 303 12.99 -5.73 22.13
C VAL A 303 12.34 -6.91 22.90
N SER A 304 11.36 -7.60 22.30
CA SER A 304 10.70 -8.81 22.85
C SER A 304 11.14 -10.06 22.12
#